data_AF-A0A8I0TNF0-F1
#
_entry.id   AF-A0A8I0TNF0-F1
#
_cell.length_a   1.000
_cell.length_b   1.000
_cell.length_c   1.000
_cell.angle_alpha   90.00
_cell.angle_beta   90.00
_cell.angle_gamma   90.00
#
_symmetry.space_group_name_H-M   'P 1'
#
loop_
_entity.id
_entity.type
_entity.pdbx_description
1 polymer ?
#
loop_
_entity_poly.entity_id
_entity_poly.type
_entity_poly.pdbx_seq_one_letter_code
_entity_poly.pdbx_strand_id
1 'polypeptide(L)'
;MDRLTADRVHRLVPSPDVVRTVSQWFTSRGFEVGDAVGISFALTGPPSLFDATFARPEDQGAPRHEALSVDALPRDVARHISEIAFTMPPDFGPAHP
;
A
#
# COMPACT_ATOMS: atom_id res chain seq x y z
N MET A 1 -19.17 -10.60 -22.57
CA MET A 1 -18.13 -10.12 -21.63
C MET A 1 -16.78 -10.56 -22.16
N ASP A 2 -15.85 -9.63 -22.29
CA ASP A 2 -14.51 -9.94 -22.78
C ASP A 2 -13.75 -10.72 -21.70
N ARG A 3 -13.08 -11.83 -22.05
CA ARG A 3 -12.47 -12.75 -21.08
C ARG A 3 -11.18 -12.13 -20.52
N LEU A 4 -11.06 -12.05 -19.18
CA LEU A 4 -9.79 -11.73 -18.53
C LEU A 4 -8.83 -12.92 -18.74
N THR A 5 -7.68 -12.65 -19.35
CA THR A 5 -6.60 -13.62 -19.55
C THR A 5 -5.30 -13.01 -19.03
N ALA A 6 -4.28 -13.84 -18.77
CA ALA A 6 -2.94 -13.36 -18.42
C ALA A 6 -2.39 -12.37 -19.47
N ASP A 7 -2.68 -12.61 -20.76
CA ASP A 7 -2.33 -11.70 -21.86
C ASP A 7 -3.01 -10.33 -21.74
N ARG A 8 -4.16 -10.19 -21.09
CA ARG A 8 -4.95 -8.95 -21.05
C ARG A 8 -4.89 -8.21 -19.73
N VAL A 9 -4.35 -8.83 -18.68
CA VAL A 9 -4.22 -8.21 -17.35
C VAL A 9 -3.34 -6.96 -17.38
N HIS A 10 -2.42 -6.85 -18.36
CA HIS A 10 -1.60 -5.64 -18.55
C HIS A 10 -2.42 -4.36 -18.75
N ARG A 11 -3.68 -4.47 -19.20
CA ARG A 11 -4.60 -3.33 -19.38
C ARG A 11 -5.18 -2.80 -18.07
N LEU A 12 -5.06 -3.57 -16.99
CA LEU A 12 -5.51 -3.19 -15.65
C LEU A 12 -4.37 -2.60 -14.82
N VAL A 13 -3.17 -2.52 -15.39
CA VAL A 13 -1.98 -2.00 -14.72
C VAL A 13 -2.01 -0.47 -14.79
N PRO A 14 -1.68 0.24 -13.69
CA PRO A 14 -1.58 1.70 -13.71
C PRO A 14 -0.58 2.17 -14.77
N SER A 15 -0.79 3.37 -15.33
CA SER A 15 0.18 3.94 -16.25
C SER A 15 1.51 4.25 -15.52
N PRO A 16 2.65 4.24 -16.22
CA PRO A 16 3.95 4.57 -15.61
C PRO A 16 3.97 5.94 -14.93
N ASP A 17 3.24 6.93 -15.47
CA ASP A 17 3.12 8.25 -14.87
C ASP A 17 2.38 8.24 -13.53
N VAL A 18 1.33 7.41 -13.40
CA VAL A 18 0.61 7.23 -12.14
C VAL A 18 1.52 6.57 -11.10
N VAL A 19 2.20 5.47 -11.48
CA VAL A 19 3.15 4.78 -10.60
C VAL A 19 4.22 5.76 -10.11
N ARG A 20 4.81 6.55 -11.03
CA ARG A 20 5.84 7.55 -10.69
C ARG A 20 5.32 8.63 -9.77
N THR A 21 4.10 9.12 -9.98
CA THR A 21 3.50 10.17 -9.15
C THR A 21 3.31 9.69 -7.71
N VAL A 22 2.74 8.49 -7.54
CA VAL A 22 2.50 7.92 -6.22
C VAL A 22 3.81 7.55 -5.53
N SER A 23 4.76 6.94 -6.24
CA SER A 23 6.05 6.55 -5.66
C SER A 23 6.86 7.77 -5.21
N GLN A 24 6.95 8.81 -6.04
CA GLN A 24 7.65 10.05 -5.67
C GLN A 24 7.04 10.71 -4.43
N TRP A 25 5.72 10.65 -4.28
CA TRP A 25 5.07 11.18 -3.09
C TRP A 25 5.48 10.43 -1.82
N PHE A 26 5.44 9.10 -1.83
CA PHE A 26 5.89 8.30 -0.69
C PHE A 26 7.39 8.46 -0.42
N THR A 27 8.23 8.49 -1.46
CA THR A 27 9.67 8.76 -1.31
C THR A 27 9.93 10.14 -0.69
N SER A 28 9.18 11.18 -1.07
CA SER A 28 9.31 12.53 -0.49
C SER A 28 8.96 12.58 1.00
N ARG A 29 8.17 11.62 1.49
CA ARG A 29 7.83 11.45 2.91
C ARG A 29 8.87 10.65 3.68
N GLY A 30 9.84 10.04 2.99
CA GLY A 30 10.90 9.23 3.60
C GLY A 30 10.66 7.73 3.58
N PHE A 31 9.65 7.25 2.83
CA PHE A 31 9.51 5.82 2.58
C PHE A 31 10.53 5.35 1.53
N GLU A 32 11.01 4.13 1.72
CA GLU A 32 11.59 3.37 0.62
C GLU A 32 10.44 2.71 -0.16
N VAL A 33 10.47 2.89 -1.48
CA VAL A 33 9.42 2.39 -2.39
C VAL A 33 10.05 1.32 -3.27
N GLY A 34 9.52 0.10 -3.20
CA GLY A 34 9.96 -1.01 -4.04
C GLY A 34 9.47 -0.88 -5.48
N ASP A 35 9.95 -1.77 -6.34
CA ASP A 35 9.51 -1.84 -7.74
C ASP A 35 8.01 -2.13 -7.83
N ALA A 36 7.36 -1.53 -8.83
CA ALA A 36 5.99 -1.86 -9.16
C ALA A 36 5.92 -3.23 -9.86
N VAL A 37 5.15 -4.15 -9.28
CA VAL A 37 4.90 -5.49 -9.80
C VAL A 37 3.40 -5.65 -9.99
N GLY A 38 2.95 -5.67 -11.25
CA GLY A 38 1.54 -5.62 -11.56
C GLY A 38 0.92 -4.31 -11.05
N ILE A 39 -0.10 -4.40 -10.21
CA ILE A 39 -0.88 -3.24 -9.73
C ILE A 39 -0.37 -2.67 -8.39
N SER A 40 0.73 -3.19 -7.85
CA SER A 40 1.17 -2.89 -6.49
C SER A 40 2.68 -2.66 -6.43
N PHE A 41 3.12 -1.93 -5.41
CA PHE A 41 4.52 -1.83 -5.00
C PHE A 41 4.59 -1.90 -3.46
N ALA A 42 5.77 -2.25 -2.94
CA ALA A 42 6.00 -2.30 -1.50
C ALA A 42 6.40 -0.92 -0.95
N LEU A 43 5.97 -0.62 0.27
CA LEU A 43 6.42 0.53 1.04
C LEU A 43 7.15 0.04 2.30
N THR A 44 8.34 0.57 2.53
CA THR A 44 9.16 0.24 3.70
C THR A 44 9.51 1.53 4.45
N GLY A 45 9.45 1.47 5.78
CA GLY A 45 9.76 2.59 6.65
C GLY A 45 9.57 2.24 8.13
N PRO A 46 9.99 3.12 9.05
CA PRO A 46 9.73 2.94 10.47
C PRO A 46 8.23 3.06 10.79
N PRO A 47 7.70 2.39 11.82
CA PRO A 47 6.28 2.44 12.18
C PRO A 47 5.72 3.86 12.34
N SER A 48 6.51 4.77 12.95
CA SER A 48 6.16 6.18 13.13
C SER A 48 5.87 6.91 11.82
N LEU A 49 6.49 6.50 10.71
CA LEU A 49 6.25 7.07 9.40
C LEU A 49 4.89 6.63 8.83
N PHE A 50 4.48 5.38 9.09
CA PHE A 50 3.14 4.90 8.74
C PHE A 50 2.07 5.62 9.55
N ASP A 51 2.28 5.77 10.87
CA ASP A 51 1.33 6.46 11.75
C ASP A 51 1.14 7.92 11.32
N ALA A 52 2.22 8.62 11.00
CA ALA A 52 2.19 10.01 10.53
C ALA A 52 1.57 10.18 9.13
N THR A 53 1.56 9.13 8.30
CA THR A 53 1.11 9.19 6.90
C THR A 53 -0.35 8.75 6.75
N PHE A 54 -0.76 7.72 7.48
CA PHE A 54 -2.06 7.07 7.32
C PHE A 54 -3.01 7.30 8.50
N ALA A 55 -2.59 8.05 9.53
CA ALA A 55 -3.37 8.31 10.74
C ALA A 55 -3.99 7.01 11.29
N ARG A 56 -3.13 6.04 11.62
CA ARG A 56 -3.56 4.74 12.16
C ARG A 56 -4.46 4.99 13.38
N PRO A 57 -5.71 4.48 13.40
CA PRO A 57 -6.53 4.58 14.61
C PRO A 57 -5.78 3.84 15.72
N GLU A 58 -5.48 4.56 16.80
CA GLU A 58 -4.84 3.99 17.99
C GLU A 58 -5.69 2.81 18.48
N ASP A 59 -5.10 1.61 18.46
CA ASP A 59 -5.32 0.51 19.40
C ASP A 59 -6.78 0.31 19.87
N GLN A 60 -7.67 -0.10 18.96
CA GLN A 60 -9.04 -0.53 19.30
C GLN A 60 -9.31 -1.98 18.89
N GLY A 61 -8.37 -2.89 19.16
CA GLY A 61 -8.63 -4.34 19.11
C GLY A 61 -9.16 -4.86 17.76
N ALA A 62 -8.78 -4.23 16.66
CA ALA A 62 -9.31 -4.52 15.33
C ALA A 62 -8.56 -5.69 14.66
N PRO A 63 -9.23 -6.49 13.81
CA PRO A 63 -8.73 -7.77 13.32
C PRO A 63 -7.49 -7.67 12.41
N ARG A 64 -6.74 -8.77 12.38
CA ARG A 64 -5.42 -9.09 11.77
C ARG A 64 -5.15 -8.69 10.29
N HIS A 65 -6.03 -7.93 9.64
CA HIS A 65 -5.91 -7.37 8.30
C HIS A 65 -6.69 -6.06 8.27
N GLU A 66 -6.03 -4.94 8.54
CA GLU A 66 -6.62 -3.63 8.30
C GLU A 66 -5.92 -2.97 7.12
N ALA A 67 -6.71 -2.69 6.09
CA ALA A 67 -6.32 -1.74 5.07
C ALA A 67 -6.13 -0.37 5.73
N LEU A 68 -4.99 0.26 5.50
CA LEU A 68 -4.76 1.62 5.98
C LEU A 68 -5.65 2.60 5.19
N SER A 69 -6.23 3.56 5.88
CA SER A 69 -7.08 4.56 5.22
C SER A 69 -6.26 5.41 4.26
N VAL A 70 -6.79 5.59 3.05
CA VAL A 70 -6.26 6.51 2.04
C VAL A 70 -6.79 7.93 2.22
N ASP A 71 -7.73 8.16 3.14
CA ASP A 71 -8.37 9.46 3.35
C ASP A 71 -7.41 10.52 3.88
N ALA A 72 -6.35 10.10 4.57
CA ALA A 72 -5.28 10.97 5.06
C ALA A 72 -4.33 11.43 3.94
N LEU A 73 -4.41 10.82 2.75
CA LEU A 73 -3.53 11.15 1.62
C LEU A 73 -4.07 12.36 0.85
N PRO A 74 -3.19 13.17 0.24
CA PRO A 74 -3.62 14.21 -0.69
C PRO A 74 -4.48 13.60 -1.80
N ARG A 75 -5.55 14.31 -2.19
CA ARG A 75 -6.53 13.83 -3.18
C ARG A 75 -5.91 13.36 -4.49
N ASP A 76 -4.85 14.02 -4.95
CA ASP A 76 -4.14 13.68 -6.18
C ASP A 76 -3.36 12.37 -6.09
N VAL A 77 -3.07 11.88 -4.88
CA VAL A 77 -2.45 10.58 -4.61
C VAL A 77 -3.53 9.54 -4.29
N ALA A 78 -4.47 9.87 -3.40
CA ALA A 78 -5.53 8.98 -2.93
C ALA A 78 -6.37 8.41 -4.09
N ARG A 79 -6.68 9.22 -5.11
CA ARG A 79 -7.47 8.79 -6.28
C ARG A 79 -6.83 7.68 -7.11
N HIS A 80 -5.55 7.43 -6.93
CA HIS A 80 -4.79 6.42 -7.67
C HIS A 80 -4.57 5.14 -6.84
N ILE A 81 -5.03 5.10 -5.60
CA ILE A 81 -4.83 4.00 -4.67
C ILE A 81 -6.19 3.43 -4.32
N SER A 82 -6.41 2.15 -4.64
CA SER A 82 -7.63 1.46 -4.24
C SER A 82 -7.56 0.97 -2.79
N GLU A 83 -6.39 0.49 -2.35
CA GLU A 83 -6.21 -0.10 -1.03
C GLU A 83 -4.73 -0.04 -0.62
N ILE A 84 -4.48 0.00 0.69
CA ILE A 84 -3.14 -0.15 1.27
C ILE A 84 -3.22 -1.27 2.30
N ALA A 85 -2.74 -2.46 1.95
CA ALA A 85 -2.78 -3.60 2.85
C ALA A 85 -1.58 -3.63 3.80
N PHE A 86 -1.82 -3.90 5.08
CA PHE A 86 -0.80 -4.21 6.06
C PHE A 86 -1.04 -5.60 6.65
N THR A 87 -0.03 -6.45 6.65
CA THR A 87 -0.11 -7.80 7.22
C THR A 87 0.81 -7.87 8.43
N MET A 88 0.24 -8.07 9.62
CA MET A 88 1.06 -8.39 10.78
C MET A 88 1.76 -9.74 10.58
N PRO A 89 3.00 -9.89 11.09
CA PRO A 89 3.61 -11.21 11.19
C PRO A 89 2.65 -12.18 11.88
N PRO A 90 2.62 -13.46 11.48
CA PRO A 90 1.84 -14.45 12.20
C PRO A 90 2.33 -14.55 13.66
N ASP A 91 1.41 -14.67 14.61
CA ASP A 91 1.73 -14.86 16.05
C ASP A 91 2.33 -16.24 16.36
N PHE A 92 2.79 -16.98 15.36
CA PHE A 92 3.40 -18.30 15.51
C PHE A 92 4.77 -18.32 14.82
N GLY A 93 5.78 -18.86 15.51
CA GLY A 93 7.14 -18.97 15.01
C GLY A 93 8.17 -19.06 16.14
N PRO A 94 9.48 -19.21 15.84
CA PRO A 94 10.52 -19.38 16.86
C PRO A 94 10.67 -18.22 17.86
N ALA A 95 10.06 -17.06 17.58
CA ALA A 95 10.00 -15.91 18.47
C ALA A 95 8.72 -15.83 19.33
N HIS A 96 7.75 -16.74 19.13
CA HIS A 96 6.45 -16.78 19.83
C HIS A 96 6.17 -18.23 20.30
N PRO A 97 6.61 -18.60 21.53
CA PRO A 97 6.42 -19.93 22.10
C PRO A 97 4.98 -20.22 22.54
#